data_AF-A0A6I4RRN7-F1
#
_entry.id   AF-A0A6I4RRN7-F1
#
_cell.length_a   1.000
_cell.length_b   1.000
_cell.length_c   1.000
_cell.angle_alpha   90.00
_cell.angle_beta   90.00
_cell.angle_gamma   90.00
#
_symmetry.space_group_name_H-M   'P 1'
#
loop_
_entity.id
_entity.type
_entity.pdbx_description
1 polymer ?
#
loop_
_entity_poly.entity_id
_entity_poly.type
_entity_poly.pdbx_seq_one_letter_code
_entity_poly.pdbx_strand_id
1 'polypeptide(L)'
;MGQLLFPLLMVAMLGFMIFSQRKQQKNRLEALSQIKKGDEIVTIGGLYGIVDEINEQKVVLDVDGVYLTFERSAIRGRVSQAATVETVVEEAVIEETAVTEE
;
A
#
# COMPACT_ATOMS: atom_id res chain seq x y z
N MET A 1 26.33 -22.14 -27.93
CA MET A 1 26.42 -21.57 -26.56
C MET A 1 25.55 -20.31 -26.34
N GLY A 2 24.66 -19.90 -27.26
CA GLY A 2 23.77 -18.73 -27.05
C GLY A 2 22.33 -19.07 -26.61
N GLN A 3 21.93 -20.34 -26.69
CA GLN A 3 20.52 -20.75 -26.52
C GLN A 3 20.08 -20.92 -25.05
N LEU A 4 21.04 -20.97 -24.11
CA LEU A 4 20.78 -20.99 -22.67
C LEU A 4 20.74 -19.58 -22.05
N LEU A 5 21.25 -18.56 -22.76
CA LEU A 5 21.26 -17.18 -22.27
C LEU A 5 19.85 -16.60 -22.17
N PHE A 6 19.01 -16.91 -23.16
CA PHE A 6 17.61 -16.46 -23.22
C PHE A 6 16.73 -17.02 -22.08
N PRO A 7 16.69 -18.34 -21.81
CA PRO A 7 15.92 -18.88 -20.68
C PRO A 7 16.49 -18.45 -19.32
N LEU A 8 17.81 -18.30 -19.17
CA LEU A 8 18.42 -17.84 -17.92
C LEU A 8 18.02 -16.40 -17.59
N LEU A 9 18.02 -15.51 -18.59
CA LEU A 9 17.58 -14.12 -18.43
C LEU A 9 16.07 -14.02 -18.14
N MET A 10 15.27 -14.89 -18.77
CA MET A 10 13.83 -14.98 -18.50
C MET A 10 13.53 -15.40 -17.06
N VAL A 11 14.22 -16.41 -16.53
CA VAL A 11 14.06 -16.87 -15.14
C VAL A 11 14.53 -15.81 -14.14
N ALA A 12 15.61 -15.08 -14.44
CA ALA A 12 16.09 -13.99 -13.61
C ALA A 12 15.06 -12.85 -13.51
N MET A 13 14.46 -12.45 -14.64
CA MET A 13 13.43 -11.40 -14.65
C MET A 13 12.14 -11.84 -13.94
N LEU A 14 11.69 -13.09 -14.15
CA LEU A 14 10.52 -13.64 -13.45
C LEU A 14 10.76 -13.75 -11.93
N GLY A 15 11.95 -14.18 -11.52
CA GLY A 15 12.32 -14.32 -10.11
C GLY A 15 12.28 -12.98 -9.38
N PHE A 16 12.82 -11.92 -9.99
CA PHE A 16 12.78 -10.57 -9.43
C PHE A 16 11.34 -10.03 -9.34
N MET A 17 10.52 -10.25 -10.38
CA MET A 17 9.13 -9.80 -10.39
C MET A 17 8.29 -10.50 -9.30
N ILE A 18 8.44 -11.81 -9.13
CA ILE A 18 7.74 -12.58 -8.09
C ILE A 18 8.17 -12.13 -6.69
N PHE A 19 9.47 -11.90 -6.48
CA PHE A 19 9.98 -11.41 -5.20
C PHE A 19 9.40 -10.04 -4.85
N SER A 20 9.37 -9.11 -5.82
CA SER A 20 8.79 -7.78 -5.67
C SER A 20 7.27 -7.84 -5.39
N GLN A 21 6.53 -8.64 -6.14
CA GLN A 21 5.08 -8.80 -5.94
C GLN A 21 4.75 -9.39 -4.56
N ARG A 22 5.52 -10.38 -4.09
CA ARG A 22 5.33 -10.95 -2.74
C ARG A 22 5.51 -9.89 -1.64
N LYS A 23 6.46 -8.97 -1.81
CA LYS A 23 6.67 -7.86 -0.86
C LYS A 23 5.47 -6.90 -0.86
N GLN A 24 4.96 -6.53 -2.04
CA GLN A 24 3.78 -5.66 -2.15
C GLN A 24 2.51 -6.29 -1.54
N GLN A 25 2.28 -7.59 -1.76
CA GLN A 25 1.13 -8.29 -1.17
C GLN A 25 1.22 -8.37 0.36
N LYS A 26 2.40 -8.65 0.91
CA LYS A 26 2.64 -8.65 2.36
C LYS A 26 2.40 -7.29 2.99
N ASN A 27 2.96 -6.23 2.40
CA ASN A 27 2.74 -4.86 2.87
C ASN A 27 1.25 -4.49 2.88
N ARG A 28 0.50 -4.96 1.88
CA ARG A 28 -0.94 -4.73 1.79
C ARG A 28 -1.72 -5.49 2.87
N LEU A 29 -1.32 -6.72 3.18
CA LEU A 29 -1.91 -7.51 4.26
C LEU A 29 -1.61 -6.92 5.65
N GLU A 30 -0.40 -6.38 5.84
CA GLU A 30 0.04 -5.70 7.07
C GLU A 30 -0.69 -4.35 7.26
N ALA A 31 -0.89 -3.56 6.20
CA ALA A 31 -1.68 -2.33 6.30
C ALA A 31 -3.12 -2.62 6.76
N LEU A 32 -3.70 -3.73 6.31
CA LEU A 32 -5.04 -4.16 6.71
C LEU A 32 -5.08 -4.75 8.14
N SER A 33 -3.96 -5.22 8.70
CA SER A 33 -3.92 -5.76 10.08
C SER A 33 -3.82 -4.68 11.14
N GLN A 34 -3.51 -3.44 10.75
CA GLN A 34 -3.46 -2.30 11.66
C GLN A 34 -4.83 -1.69 11.98
N ILE A 35 -5.90 -2.14 11.30
CA ILE A 35 -7.26 -1.67 11.53
C ILE A 35 -7.79 -2.27 12.84
N LYS A 36 -8.32 -1.42 13.72
CA LYS A 36 -8.88 -1.80 15.02
C LYS A 36 -10.37 -1.45 15.09
N LYS A 37 -11.07 -2.08 16.04
CA LYS A 37 -12.45 -1.71 16.38
C LYS A 37 -12.46 -0.25 16.85
N GLY A 38 -13.42 0.53 16.34
CA GLY A 38 -13.55 1.97 16.59
C GLY A 38 -12.79 2.88 15.62
N ASP A 39 -12.00 2.32 14.69
CA ASP A 39 -11.34 3.14 13.67
C ASP A 39 -12.34 3.61 12.61
N GLU A 40 -12.23 4.90 12.24
CA GLU A 40 -12.90 5.42 11.06
C GLU A 40 -12.11 5.02 9.81
N ILE A 41 -12.78 4.35 8.89
CA ILE A 41 -12.16 3.77 7.70
C ILE A 41 -12.92 4.17 6.44
N VAL A 42 -12.20 4.16 5.33
CA VAL A 42 -12.77 4.33 4.01
C VAL A 42 -12.63 3.02 3.22
N THR A 43 -13.72 2.59 2.63
CA THR A 43 -13.76 1.43 1.72
C THR A 43 -13.20 1.80 0.34
N ILE A 44 -12.92 0.80 -0.50
CA ILE A 44 -12.45 1.04 -1.88
C ILE A 44 -13.49 1.83 -2.69
N GLY A 45 -14.79 1.65 -2.40
CA GLY A 45 -15.89 2.39 -3.04
C GLY A 45 -16.07 3.82 -2.54
N GLY A 46 -15.23 4.30 -1.62
CA GLY A 46 -15.33 5.65 -1.06
C GLY A 46 -16.39 5.80 0.04
N LEU A 47 -16.98 4.70 0.51
CA LEU A 47 -17.87 4.71 1.67
C LEU A 47 -17.04 4.87 2.94
N TYR A 48 -17.47 5.79 3.81
CA TYR A 48 -16.91 6.04 5.14
C TYR A 48 -17.77 5.35 6.19
N GLY A 49 -17.13 4.81 7.21
CA GLY A 49 -17.80 4.16 8.33
C GLY A 49 -16.86 3.88 9.47
N ILE A 50 -17.42 3.42 10.58
CA ILE A 50 -16.67 3.06 11.79
C ILE A 50 -16.64 1.54 11.91
N VAL A 51 -15.49 0.99 12.28
CA VAL A 51 -15.36 -0.45 12.50
C VAL A 51 -16.02 -0.87 13.80
N ASP A 52 -17.08 -1.66 13.73
CA ASP A 52 -17.75 -2.23 14.90
C ASP A 52 -17.10 -3.56 15.31
N GLU A 53 -16.92 -4.45 14.34
CA GLU A 53 -16.35 -5.77 14.58
C GLU A 53 -15.38 -6.23 13.48
N ILE A 54 -14.31 -6.93 13.88
CA ILE A 54 -13.29 -7.46 12.98
C ILE A 54 -13.19 -8.98 13.19
N ASN A 55 -13.35 -9.70 12.10
CA ASN A 55 -13.02 -11.12 11.97
C ASN A 55 -11.85 -11.27 10.98
N GLU A 56 -11.28 -12.48 10.85
CA GLU A 56 -10.10 -12.71 10.00
C GLU A 56 -10.32 -12.36 8.51
N GLN A 57 -11.53 -12.63 8.00
CA GLN A 57 -11.89 -12.42 6.59
C GLN A 57 -12.93 -11.31 6.39
N LYS A 58 -13.70 -10.97 7.42
CA LYS A 58 -14.85 -10.08 7.35
C LYS A 58 -14.76 -8.97 8.39
N VAL A 59 -15.30 -7.80 8.07
CA VAL A 59 -15.38 -6.64 8.95
C VAL A 59 -16.81 -6.14 8.94
N VAL A 60 -17.36 -5.82 10.11
CA VAL A 60 -18.65 -5.17 10.26
C VAL A 60 -18.40 -3.69 10.44
N LEU A 61 -18.99 -2.89 9.55
CA LEU A 61 -18.92 -1.44 9.56
C LEU A 61 -20.27 -0.88 9.99
N ASP A 62 -20.24 0.10 10.89
CA ASP A 62 -21.37 0.97 11.19
C ASP A 62 -21.34 2.19 10.28
N VAL A 63 -22.42 2.37 9.52
CA VAL A 63 -22.65 3.49 8.62
C VAL A 63 -23.97 4.13 9.02
N ASP A 64 -23.89 5.15 9.87
CA ASP A 64 -25.05 5.92 10.34
C ASP A 64 -26.14 5.04 11.00
N GLY A 65 -25.72 4.07 11.83
CA GLY A 65 -26.60 3.15 12.54
C GLY A 65 -26.98 1.91 11.74
N VAL A 66 -26.47 1.75 10.52
CA VAL A 66 -26.64 0.54 9.71
C VAL A 66 -25.36 -0.28 9.73
N TYR A 67 -25.49 -1.52 10.22
CA TYR A 67 -24.38 -2.47 10.29
C TYR A 67 -24.30 -3.29 9.01
N LEU A 68 -23.19 -3.16 8.29
CA LEU A 68 -22.93 -3.83 7.02
C LEU A 68 -21.67 -4.67 7.10
N THR A 69 -21.74 -5.90 6.58
CA THR A 69 -20.59 -6.80 6.54
C THR A 69 -19.86 -6.65 5.22
N PHE A 70 -18.58 -6.35 5.30
CA PHE A 70 -17.67 -6.27 4.16
C PHE A 70 -16.53 -7.27 4.32
N GLU A 71 -15.88 -7.60 3.20
CA GLU A 71 -14.60 -8.30 3.25
C GLU A 71 -13.50 -7.38 3.77
N ARG A 72 -12.54 -7.93 4.50
CA ARG A 72 -11.37 -7.18 4.98
C ARG A 72 -10.53 -6.62 3.81
N SER A 73 -10.57 -7.29 2.66
CA SER A 73 -9.94 -6.87 1.39
C SER A 73 -10.55 -5.58 0.82
N ALA A 74 -11.81 -5.26 1.17
CA ALA A 74 -12.56 -4.13 0.64
C ALA A 74 -12.26 -2.80 1.37
N ILE A 75 -11.44 -2.83 2.42
CA ILE A 75 -11.05 -1.64 3.17
C ILE A 75 -9.80 -1.03 2.53
N ARG A 76 -9.85 0.26 2.20
CA ARG A 76 -8.72 0.96 1.59
C ARG A 76 -7.70 1.42 2.63
N GLY A 77 -8.18 1.87 3.77
CA GLY A 77 -7.34 2.36 4.87
C GLY A 77 -8.15 3.16 5.89
N ARG A 78 -7.48 3.57 6.98
CA ARG A 78 -8.07 4.39 8.03
C ARG A 78 -8.00 5.88 7.66
N VAL A 79 -9.04 6.64 8.02
CA VAL A 79 -9.17 8.07 7.71
C VAL A 79 -8.25 8.90 8.61
N SER A 80 -7.98 8.43 9.84
CA SER A 80 -7.11 9.13 10.81
C SER A 80 -5.61 8.88 10.63
N GLN A 81 -5.18 8.11 9.62
CA GLN A 81 -3.77 8.10 9.24
C GLN A 81 -3.55 9.26 8.29
N ALA A 82 -3.23 10.42 8.87
CA ALA A 82 -2.34 11.34 8.20
C ALA A 82 -1.23 10.52 7.54
N ALA A 83 -1.15 10.66 6.23
CA ALA A 83 -0.19 10.02 5.37
C ALA A 83 1.22 10.17 5.96
N THR A 84 1.75 9.13 6.60
CA THR A 84 3.20 8.87 6.54
C THR A 84 3.46 8.21 5.19
N VAL A 85 3.21 9.00 4.14
CA VAL A 85 3.99 8.89 2.92
C VAL A 85 5.32 9.50 3.34
N GLU A 86 6.29 8.65 3.69
CA GLU A 86 7.69 9.03 3.49
C GLU A 86 7.81 9.30 2.00
N THR A 87 7.58 10.56 1.65
CA THR A 87 8.03 11.22 0.45
C THR A 87 9.51 10.95 0.32
N VAL A 88 9.83 9.92 -0.47
CA VAL A 88 11.01 9.93 -1.34
C VAL A 88 10.79 11.09 -2.31
N VAL A 89 11.02 12.30 -1.82
CA VAL A 89 11.22 13.51 -2.60
C VAL A 89 12.53 14.07 -2.06
N GLU A 90 13.62 13.40 -2.43
CA GLU A 90 14.89 14.08 -2.58
C GLU A 90 14.73 14.96 -3.82
N GLU A 91 14.33 16.18 -3.52
CA GLU A 91 14.06 17.26 -4.44
C GLU A 91 15.34 17.62 -5.21
N ALA A 92 15.12 17.89 -6.50
CA ALA A 92 15.95 18.65 -7.43
C ALA A 92 16.93 19.64 -6.76
N VAL A 93 18.21 19.64 -7.10
CA VAL A 93 18.80 20.43 -8.21
C VAL A 93 18.10 21.77 -8.43
N ILE A 94 18.63 22.84 -7.82
CA ILE A 94 18.98 24.20 -8.33
C ILE A 94 19.29 25.05 -7.07
N GLU A 95 20.41 25.73 -6.91
CA GLU A 95 20.89 26.91 -7.64
C GLU A 95 22.42 27.02 -7.43
N GLU A 96 23.18 27.19 -8.50
CA GLU A 96 23.84 28.47 -8.85
C GLU A 96 24.96 28.89 -7.88
N THR A 97 26.19 28.63 -8.31
CA THR A 97 27.30 29.56 -8.07
C THR A 97 28.11 29.60 -9.35
N ALA A 98 27.70 30.51 -10.23
CA ALA A 98 28.54 30.99 -11.31
C ALA A 98 29.67 31.85 -10.73
N VAL A 99 30.90 31.51 -11.10
CA VAL A 99 32.06 32.39 -11.36
C VAL A 99 32.63 33.17 -10.17
N THR A 100 33.92 32.98 -9.88
CA THR A 100 35.02 34.01 -9.92
C THR A 100 36.34 33.40 -9.38
N GLU A 101 37.42 33.47 -10.20
CA GLU A 101 38.89 33.51 -9.91
C GLU A 101 39.52 32.41 -9.00
N GLU A 102 40.72 31.84 -9.23
CA GLU A 102 41.93 32.16 -10.00
C GLU A 102 42.49 30.93 -10.74
#